data_AF-A0A7C8D7Q2-F1
#
_entry.id   AF-A0A7C8D7Q2-F1
#
_cell.length_a   1.000
_cell.length_b   1.000
_cell.length_c   1.000
_cell.angle_alpha   90.00
_cell.angle_beta   90.00
_cell.angle_gamma   90.00
#
_symmetry.space_group_name_H-M   'P 1'
#
loop_
_entity.id
_entity.type
_entity.pdbx_description
1 polymer ?
#
loop_
_entity_poly.entity_id
_entity_poly.type
_entity_poly.pdbx_seq_one_letter_code
_entity_poly.pdbx_strand_id
1 'polypeptide(L)'
;ARRCLLARKLVEKGVRFVQLYASTWDSHDYIAKAHASRIHNVDQPIAALIKDLKQRDLLDETLIVWMGEFGRTPDNGIRGGIKYGRDHNPKAMNIWLAGGGVKAGHTIGATDEIGANAVEVVH
;
A
#
# COMPACT_ATOMS: atom_id res chain seq x y z
N ALA A 1 13.33 5.96 3.85
CA ALA A 1 14.60 5.28 3.52
C ALA A 1 15.16 4.41 4.66
N ARG A 2 15.55 4.96 5.82
CA ARG A 2 16.23 4.20 6.92
C ARG A 2 15.54 2.89 7.34
N ARG A 3 14.21 2.90 7.46
CA ARG A 3 13.42 1.71 7.83
C ARG A 3 13.57 0.55 6.84
N CYS A 4 13.53 0.83 5.53
CA CYS A 4 13.73 -0.17 4.47
C CYS A 4 15.14 -0.76 4.48
N LEU A 5 16.17 0.07 4.71
CA LEU A 5 17.55 -0.42 4.81
C LEU A 5 17.75 -1.35 6.01
N LEU A 6 17.12 -1.02 7.15
CA LEU A 6 17.12 -1.90 8.31
C LEU A 6 16.35 -3.19 8.03
N ALA A 7 15.19 -3.11 7.37
CA ALA A 7 14.41 -4.27 6.99
C ALA A 7 15.21 -5.25 6.13
N ARG A 8 15.91 -4.75 5.10
CA ARG A 8 16.82 -5.56 4.29
C ARG A 8 17.87 -6.27 5.15
N LYS A 9 18.53 -5.55 6.07
CA LYS A 9 19.52 -6.15 6.98
C LYS A 9 18.92 -7.20 7.90
N LEU A 10 17.69 -7.02 8.35
CA LEU A 10 16.99 -8.01 9.19
C LEU A 10 16.67 -9.27 8.37
N VAL A 11 16.22 -9.11 7.12
CA VAL A 11 15.99 -10.24 6.19
C VAL A 11 17.30 -10.98 5.90
N GLU A 12 18.40 -10.26 5.61
CA GLU A 12 19.75 -10.83 5.45
C GLU A 12 20.22 -11.63 6.68
N LYS A 13 19.67 -11.35 7.87
CA LYS A 13 19.98 -12.04 9.13
C LYS A 13 18.99 -13.15 9.48
N GLY A 14 18.08 -13.50 8.57
CA GLY A 14 17.12 -14.58 8.75
C GLY A 14 15.91 -14.21 9.61
N VAL A 15 15.64 -12.92 9.84
CA VAL A 15 14.41 -12.50 10.53
C VAL A 15 13.21 -12.80 9.65
N ARG A 16 12.28 -13.59 10.17
CA ARG A 16 11.14 -14.15 9.41
C ARG A 16 10.00 -13.17 9.16
N PHE A 17 9.90 -12.12 9.97
CA PHE A 17 8.83 -11.13 9.86
C PHE A 17 9.35 -9.75 10.22
N VAL A 18 9.15 -8.79 9.31
CA VAL A 18 9.56 -7.40 9.50
C VAL A 18 8.39 -6.51 9.11
N GLN A 19 8.00 -5.60 10.02
CA GLN A 19 6.93 -4.65 9.76
C GLN A 19 7.47 -3.24 9.66
N LEU A 20 7.03 -2.52 8.62
CA LEU A 20 7.40 -1.12 8.39
C LEU A 20 6.13 -0.28 8.37
N TYR A 21 6.15 0.82 9.12
CA TYR A 21 5.05 1.78 9.16
C TYR A 21 5.43 3.11 8.50
N ALA A 22 4.48 3.66 7.76
CA ALA A 22 4.46 5.05 7.35
C ALA A 22 3.16 5.65 7.88
N SER A 23 3.26 6.65 8.76
CA SER A 23 2.10 7.26 9.42
C SER A 23 1.52 8.42 8.60
N THR A 24 0.40 8.97 9.06
CA THR A 24 -0.25 10.20 8.55
C THR A 24 -0.97 10.08 7.21
N TRP A 25 -1.33 8.87 6.77
CA TRP A 25 -2.03 8.62 5.49
C TRP A 25 -3.56 8.82 5.55
N ASP A 26 -4.13 9.05 6.72
CA ASP A 26 -5.57 9.30 6.92
C ASP A 26 -5.96 10.76 6.57
N SER A 27 -5.77 11.16 5.31
CA SER A 27 -6.18 12.49 4.84
C SER A 27 -7.62 12.45 4.34
N HIS A 28 -8.47 13.32 4.89
CA HIS A 28 -9.88 13.45 4.50
C HIS A 28 -10.11 14.56 3.45
N ASP A 29 -9.23 15.56 3.37
CA ASP A 29 -9.29 16.60 2.34
C ASP A 29 -7.90 16.93 1.79
N TYR A 30 -7.84 17.76 0.74
CA TYR A 30 -6.62 18.18 0.05
C TYR A 30 -5.76 17.01 -0.45
N ILE A 31 -6.40 15.90 -0.84
CA ILE A 31 -5.78 14.61 -1.15
C ILE A 31 -4.60 14.74 -2.09
N ALA A 32 -4.76 15.48 -3.20
CA ALA A 32 -3.67 15.67 -4.16
C ALA A 32 -2.42 16.27 -3.49
N LYS A 33 -2.57 17.38 -2.74
CA LYS A 33 -1.45 18.04 -2.04
C LYS A 33 -0.90 17.17 -0.91
N ALA A 34 -1.78 16.61 -0.09
CA ALA A 34 -1.44 15.81 1.07
C ALA A 34 -0.72 14.52 0.70
N HIS A 35 -1.19 13.79 -0.31
CA HIS A 35 -0.59 12.53 -0.73
C HIS A 35 0.63 12.76 -1.61
N ALA A 36 0.65 13.80 -2.46
CA ALA A 36 1.85 14.12 -3.24
C ALA A 36 3.08 14.28 -2.34
N SER A 37 3.00 15.01 -1.23
CA SER A 37 4.14 15.16 -0.31
C SER A 37 4.51 13.86 0.42
N ARG A 38 3.57 12.94 0.63
CA ARG A 38 3.78 11.68 1.36
C ARG A 38 4.30 10.55 0.49
N ILE A 39 3.84 10.46 -0.76
CA ILE A 39 4.24 9.42 -1.72
C ILE A 39 5.76 9.39 -1.88
N HIS A 40 6.41 10.55 -1.99
CA HIS A 40 7.87 10.65 -2.10
C HIS A 40 8.62 9.98 -0.92
N ASN A 41 8.00 9.90 0.27
CA ASN A 41 8.62 9.29 1.44
C ASN A 41 8.55 7.76 1.46
N VAL A 42 7.68 7.16 0.64
CA VAL A 42 7.45 5.70 0.61
C VAL A 42 7.82 5.07 -0.72
N ASP A 43 7.57 5.74 -1.84
CA ASP A 43 7.73 5.20 -3.19
C ASP A 43 9.19 4.76 -3.45
N GLN A 44 10.12 5.71 -3.42
CA GLN A 44 11.54 5.43 -3.65
C GLN A 44 12.13 4.43 -2.62
N PRO A 45 11.88 4.53 -1.30
CA PRO A 45 12.38 3.55 -0.34
C PRO A 45 11.84 2.12 -0.54
N ILE A 46 10.58 1.96 -0.93
CA ILE A 46 9.99 0.65 -1.21
C ILE A 46 10.60 0.06 -2.48
N ALA A 47 10.69 0.85 -3.56
CA ALA A 47 11.34 0.43 -4.80
C ALA A 47 12.79 0.00 -4.55
N ALA A 48 13.53 0.76 -3.73
CA ALA A 48 14.89 0.42 -3.34
C ALA A 48 14.97 -0.88 -2.53
N LEU A 49 14.03 -1.13 -1.60
CA LEU A 49 13.97 -2.39 -0.85
C LEU A 49 13.79 -3.60 -1.78
N ILE A 50 12.83 -3.52 -2.71
CA ILE A 50 12.56 -4.58 -3.68
C ILE A 50 13.81 -4.85 -4.52
N LYS A 51 14.45 -3.79 -5.04
CA LYS A 51 15.67 -3.90 -5.83
C LYS A 51 16.81 -4.52 -5.02
N ASP A 52 16.99 -4.10 -3.77
CA ASP A 52 18.04 -4.59 -2.89
C ASP A 52 17.87 -6.08 -2.57
N LEU A 53 16.64 -6.52 -2.29
CA LEU A 53 16.34 -7.93 -2.05
C LEU A 53 16.57 -8.76 -3.31
N LYS A 54 16.17 -8.25 -4.49
CA LYS A 54 16.41 -8.93 -5.77
C LYS A 54 17.90 -9.09 -6.06
N GLN A 55 18.71 -8.06 -5.82
CA GLN A 55 20.16 -8.10 -6.04
C GLN A 55 20.92 -9.07 -5.11
N ARG A 56 20.25 -9.60 -4.09
CA ARG A 56 20.82 -10.50 -3.07
C ARG A 56 20.20 -11.88 -3.13
N ASP A 57 19.40 -12.15 -4.17
CA ASP A 57 18.63 -13.39 -4.33
C ASP A 57 17.66 -13.67 -3.16
N LEU A 58 17.30 -12.64 -2.39
CA LEU A 58 16.39 -12.73 -1.24
C LEU A 58 14.92 -12.47 -1.62
N LEU A 59 14.66 -11.84 -2.77
CA LEU A 59 13.29 -11.48 -3.15
C LEU A 59 12.42 -12.72 -3.40
N ASP A 60 12.99 -13.79 -3.93
CA ASP A 60 12.23 -15.01 -4.25
C ASP A 60 11.79 -15.76 -2.98
N GLU A 61 12.52 -15.61 -1.87
CA GLU A 61 12.19 -16.18 -0.56
C GLU A 61 11.47 -15.20 0.39
N THR A 62 11.35 -13.92 0.00
CA THR A 62 10.74 -12.88 0.84
C THR A 62 9.46 -12.34 0.21
N LEU A 63 8.31 -12.62 0.83
CA LEU A 63 7.04 -11.99 0.46
C LEU A 63 6.94 -10.58 1.05
N ILE A 64 6.79 -9.59 0.17
CA ILE A 64 6.43 -8.22 0.54
C ILE A 64 4.92 -8.08 0.42
N VAL A 65 4.28 -7.65 1.50
CA VAL A 65 2.87 -7.25 1.55
C VAL A 65 2.80 -5.75 1.79
N TRP A 66 2.21 -5.01 0.85
CA TRP A 66 1.92 -3.59 1.04
C TRP A 66 0.43 -3.38 1.12
N MET A 67 -0.01 -2.75 2.20
CA MET A 67 -1.41 -2.46 2.46
C MET A 67 -1.57 -1.30 3.45
N GLY A 68 -2.76 -0.71 3.47
CA GLY A 68 -3.23 0.17 4.53
C GLY A 68 -4.20 -0.55 5.48
N GLU A 69 -4.87 0.23 6.32
CA GLU A 69 -5.91 -0.25 7.25
C GLU A 69 -7.30 -0.35 6.58
N PHE A 70 -7.62 0.60 5.70
CA PHE A 70 -8.88 0.71 4.97
C PHE A 70 -8.67 1.53 3.69
N GLY A 71 -9.67 1.50 2.80
CA GLY A 71 -9.71 2.39 1.65
C GLY A 71 -10.22 3.79 1.99
N ARG A 72 -10.51 4.56 0.95
CA ARG A 72 -11.03 5.92 1.04
C ARG A 72 -12.24 6.05 0.13
N THR A 73 -13.33 6.67 0.59
CA THR A 73 -14.52 6.83 -0.26
C THR A 73 -14.15 7.66 -1.50
N PRO A 74 -14.74 7.38 -2.67
CA PRO A 74 -14.42 8.13 -3.87
C PRO A 74 -15.13 9.50 -3.93
N ASP A 75 -16.10 9.73 -3.06
CA ASP A 75 -16.82 10.99 -2.92
C ASP A 75 -16.08 12.00 -2.04
N ASN A 76 -16.56 13.24 -1.99
CA ASN A 76 -16.08 14.28 -1.08
C ASN A 76 -16.94 14.40 0.19
N GLY A 77 -17.75 13.36 0.50
CA GLY A 77 -18.60 13.32 1.68
C GLY A 77 -19.55 14.52 1.83
N ILE A 78 -20.13 15.05 0.74
CA ILE A 78 -21.03 16.20 0.83
C ILE A 78 -22.34 15.76 1.49
N ARG A 79 -22.67 16.33 2.65
CA ARG A 79 -23.92 16.06 3.38
C ARG A 79 -24.57 17.37 3.80
N GLY A 80 -25.85 17.56 3.47
CA GLY A 80 -26.57 18.80 3.76
C GLY A 80 -25.95 20.05 3.14
N GLY A 81 -25.23 19.92 2.02
CA GLY A 81 -24.50 21.03 1.36
C GLY A 81 -23.12 21.33 1.95
N ILE A 82 -22.70 20.63 3.01
CA ILE A 82 -21.40 20.79 3.65
C ILE A 82 -20.44 19.71 3.14
N LYS A 83 -19.22 20.10 2.75
CA LYS A 83 -18.17 19.18 2.32
C LYS A 83 -17.36 18.70 3.53
N TYR A 84 -17.45 17.41 3.85
CA TYR A 84 -16.68 16.79 4.93
C TYR A 84 -15.36 16.14 4.47
N GLY A 85 -15.18 15.96 3.15
CA GLY A 85 -14.04 15.24 2.61
C GLY A 85 -14.32 13.74 2.46
N ARG A 86 -13.31 12.99 2.04
CA ARG A 86 -13.42 11.54 1.81
C ARG A 86 -13.35 10.77 3.13
N ASP A 87 -14.26 9.84 3.34
CA ASP A 87 -14.38 9.04 4.57
C ASP A 87 -13.65 7.69 4.47
N HIS A 88 -13.52 6.96 5.58
CA HIS A 88 -13.02 5.58 5.59
C HIS A 88 -13.91 4.69 4.71
N ASN A 89 -13.28 3.88 3.84
CA ASN A 89 -14.00 2.92 3.02
C ASN A 89 -13.67 1.48 3.46
N PRO A 90 -14.54 0.81 4.23
CA PRO A 90 -14.37 -0.60 4.59
C PRO A 90 -14.76 -1.56 3.46
N LYS A 91 -15.36 -1.06 2.37
CA LYS A 91 -15.90 -1.90 1.29
C LYS A 91 -14.92 -2.15 0.14
N ALA A 92 -13.87 -1.34 0.03
CA ALA A 92 -12.86 -1.47 -1.00
C ALA A 92 -11.53 -0.89 -0.53
N MET A 93 -10.45 -1.65 -0.70
CA MET A 93 -9.08 -1.19 -0.53
C MET A 93 -8.15 -1.97 -1.47
N ASN A 94 -6.98 -1.41 -1.77
CA ASN A 94 -5.99 -2.10 -2.58
C ASN A 94 -4.85 -2.64 -1.71
N ILE A 95 -4.38 -3.83 -2.07
CA ILE A 95 -3.19 -4.48 -1.54
C ILE A 95 -2.33 -4.84 -2.75
N TRP A 96 -1.01 -4.79 -2.62
CA TRP A 96 -0.13 -5.42 -3.59
C TRP A 96 0.91 -6.31 -2.91
N LEU A 97 1.32 -7.33 -3.66
CA LEU A 97 2.28 -8.33 -3.24
C LEU A 97 3.47 -8.34 -4.20
N ALA A 98 4.68 -8.59 -3.69
CA ALA A 98 5.87 -8.81 -4.51
C ALA A 98 6.83 -9.81 -3.83
N GLY A 99 7.59 -10.56 -4.63
CA GLY A 99 8.52 -11.57 -4.10
C GLY A 99 7.81 -12.80 -3.53
N GLY A 100 8.55 -13.66 -2.84
CA GLY A 100 8.00 -14.86 -2.19
C GLY A 100 7.32 -15.84 -3.15
N GLY A 101 7.72 -15.85 -4.43
CA GLY A 101 7.13 -16.71 -5.46
C GLY A 101 5.75 -16.31 -5.99
N VAL A 102 5.25 -15.10 -5.70
CA VAL A 102 3.97 -14.64 -6.27
C VAL A 102 4.01 -14.57 -7.79
N LYS A 103 2.90 -14.90 -8.45
CA LYS A 103 2.76 -14.75 -9.90
C LYS A 103 2.72 -13.25 -10.26
N ALA A 104 3.86 -12.71 -10.70
CA ALA A 104 3.99 -11.30 -11.07
C ALA A 104 3.04 -10.92 -12.22
N GLY A 105 2.62 -9.64 -12.26
CA GLY A 105 1.81 -9.10 -13.37
C GLY A 105 0.35 -9.54 -13.37
N HIS A 106 -0.17 -10.04 -12.25
CA HIS A 106 -1.57 -10.44 -12.11
C HIS A 106 -2.33 -9.43 -11.24
N THR A 107 -3.59 -9.21 -11.59
CA THR A 107 -4.57 -8.50 -10.77
C THR A 107 -5.61 -9.49 -10.30
N ILE A 108 -5.95 -9.44 -9.02
CA ILE A 108 -6.92 -10.32 -8.39
C ILE A 108 -7.99 -9.43 -7.76
N GLY A 109 -9.23 -9.60 -8.22
CA GLY A 109 -10.37 -8.79 -7.81
C GLY A 109 -10.44 -7.45 -8.55
N ALA A 110 -11.55 -6.74 -8.33
CA ALA A 110 -11.82 -5.43 -8.90
C ALA A 110 -12.73 -4.63 -7.99
N THR A 111 -12.77 -3.31 -8.21
CA THR A 111 -13.77 -2.42 -7.64
C THR A 111 -14.80 -2.03 -8.69
N ASP A 112 -15.93 -1.48 -8.25
CA ASP A 112 -16.82 -0.75 -9.15
C ASP A 112 -16.10 0.41 -9.83
N GLU A 113 -16.75 1.00 -10.84
CA GLU A 113 -16.19 2.04 -11.72
C GLU A 113 -15.59 3.23 -10.96
N ILE A 114 -16.14 3.53 -9.77
CA ILE A 114 -15.70 4.67 -8.96
C ILE A 114 -14.79 4.27 -7.79
N GLY A 115 -14.59 2.97 -7.53
CA GLY A 115 -13.79 2.49 -6.41
C GLY A 115 -14.52 2.49 -5.06
N ALA A 116 -15.85 2.50 -5.05
CA ALA A 116 -16.64 2.52 -3.81
C ALA A 116 -16.77 1.12 -3.18
N ASN A 117 -16.95 0.07 -3.98
CA ASN A 117 -17.13 -1.30 -3.50
C ASN A 117 -16.20 -2.26 -4.25
N ALA A 118 -15.68 -3.28 -3.57
CA ALA A 118 -15.15 -4.46 -4.25
C ALA A 118 -16.31 -5.22 -4.91
N VAL A 119 -16.14 -5.59 -6.19
CA VAL A 119 -17.21 -6.22 -6.99
C VAL A 119 -16.89 -7.62 -7.47
N GLU A 120 -15.62 -7.99 -7.45
CA GLU A 120 -15.18 -9.36 -7.74
C GLU A 120 -14.87 -10.09 -6.44
N VAL A 121 -15.61 -11.16 -6.18
CA VAL A 121 -15.33 -12.08 -5.07
C VAL A 121 -14.37 -13.13 -5.59
N VAL A 122 -13.11 -13.05 -5.14
CA VAL A 122 -12.13 -14.10 -5.41
C VAL A 122 -12.08 -15.01 -4.19
N HIS A 123 -12.74 -16.17 -4.30
CA HIS A 123 -12.66 -17.26 -3.32
C HIS A 123 -11.50 -18.20 -3.65
#